data_AF-W4V1X5-F1
#
_entry.id   AF-W4V1X5-F1
#
_cell.length_a   1.000
_cell.length_b   1.000
_cell.length_c   1.000
_cell.angle_alpha   90.00
_cell.angle_beta   90.00
_cell.angle_gamma   90.00
#
_symmetry.space_group_name_H-M   'P 1'
#
loop_
_entity.id
_entity.type
_entity.pdbx_description
1 polymer ?
#
loop_
_entity_poly.entity_id
_entity_poly.type
_entity_poly.pdbx_seq_one_letter_code
_entity_poly.pdbx_strand_id
1 'polypeptide(L)'
;MVGEDVTQNLKTVKSIPLRLKKDLPLLEVRGEVFISKKDFIKINEEQEAAGQQLFANPRNAAAGSLRQLDPKVTSQRKLDIFIFNIQRIEGESFETHSETLEFLKELGFKVSPGYKVCQGINAVWEEINRIGEERGDMDFEIDGAVVKVNSLRQRELLGSTIKAPRWAVAYKYPAEIKETIVKQISVNVGRTGVLTPIAVFDSVRLAGSTVSRATLHNMDI
;
A
#
# COMPACT_ATOMS: atom_id res chain seq x y z
N MET A 1 -13.76 -9.92 -7.79
CA MET A 1 -12.38 -10.16 -7.31
C MET A 1 -12.51 -11.02 -6.07
N VAL A 2 -11.80 -12.14 -6.00
CA VAL A 2 -11.81 -13.03 -4.83
C VAL A 2 -10.58 -12.69 -4.00
N GLY A 3 -10.78 -12.38 -2.71
CA GLY A 3 -9.70 -12.18 -1.75
C GLY A 3 -9.30 -13.49 -1.07
N GLU A 4 -8.23 -13.45 -0.29
CA GLU A 4 -7.81 -14.54 0.59
C GLU A 4 -8.38 -14.30 2.00
N ASP A 5 -8.86 -15.35 2.66
CA ASP A 5 -9.29 -15.25 4.05
C ASP A 5 -8.07 -15.29 4.97
N VAL A 6 -7.73 -14.13 5.54
CA VAL A 6 -6.65 -13.94 6.50
C VAL A 6 -7.19 -13.47 7.87
N THR A 7 -8.44 -13.81 8.19
CA THR A 7 -9.15 -13.31 9.39
C THR A 7 -8.37 -13.59 10.68
N GLN A 8 -7.83 -14.80 10.84
CA GLN A 8 -7.09 -15.17 12.05
C GLN A 8 -5.80 -14.37 12.20
N ASN A 9 -5.15 -14.04 11.09
CA ASN A 9 -3.91 -13.28 11.08
C ASN A 9 -4.18 -11.80 11.35
N LEU A 10 -5.26 -11.24 10.79
CA LEU A 10 -5.70 -9.88 11.09
C LEU A 10 -6.09 -9.70 12.56
N LYS A 11 -6.66 -10.71 13.22
CA LYS A 11 -6.94 -10.65 14.67
C LYS A 11 -5.70 -10.45 15.53
N THR A 12 -4.50 -10.71 14.99
CA THR A 12 -3.23 -10.47 15.70
C THR A 12 -2.71 -9.04 15.58
N VAL A 13 -3.28 -8.24 14.66
CA VAL A 13 -2.93 -6.84 14.43
C VAL A 13 -3.62 -5.98 15.49
N LYS A 14 -2.83 -5.45 16.44
CA LYS A 14 -3.35 -4.79 17.65
C LYS A 14 -4.14 -3.51 17.39
N SER A 15 -3.91 -2.85 16.27
CA SER A 15 -4.64 -1.63 15.86
C SER A 15 -6.02 -1.91 15.27
N ILE A 16 -6.39 -3.17 15.07
CA ILE A 16 -7.75 -3.57 14.68
C ILE A 16 -8.59 -3.77 15.94
N PRO A 17 -9.66 -2.97 16.15
CA PRO A 17 -10.59 -3.24 17.24
C PRO A 17 -11.38 -4.53 16.96
N LEU A 18 -11.29 -5.51 17.87
CA LEU A 18 -12.09 -6.74 17.79
C LEU A 18 -13.56 -6.53 18.19
N ARG A 19 -13.87 -5.39 18.80
CA ARG A 19 -15.21 -4.92 19.12
C ARG A 19 -15.29 -3.42 18.85
N LEU A 20 -16.34 -3.01 18.15
CA LEU A 20 -16.60 -1.60 17.86
C LEU A 20 -17.21 -0.92 19.09
N LYS A 21 -16.97 0.39 19.24
CA LYS A 21 -17.58 1.18 20.33
C LYS A 21 -19.07 1.45 20.14
N LYS A 22 -19.57 1.26 18.91
CA LYS A 22 -20.96 1.43 18.52
C LYS A 22 -21.43 0.15 17.86
N ASP A 23 -22.66 -0.26 18.17
CA ASP A 23 -23.30 -1.39 17.53
C ASP A 23 -23.80 -0.96 16.15
N LEU A 24 -23.38 -1.70 15.12
CA LEU A 24 -23.72 -1.42 13.71
C LEU A 24 -24.14 -2.75 13.07
N PRO A 25 -25.27 -2.80 12.36
CA PRO A 25 -25.72 -4.01 11.68
C PRO A 25 -24.69 -4.54 10.68
N LEU A 26 -24.01 -3.62 9.96
CA LEU A 26 -22.98 -3.95 9.00
C LEU A 26 -21.96 -2.81 8.90
N LEU A 27 -20.68 -3.19 8.90
CA LEU A 27 -19.58 -2.30 8.55
C LEU A 27 -18.52 -3.08 7.77
N GLU A 28 -18.29 -2.67 6.52
CA GLU A 28 -17.18 -3.13 5.68
C GLU A 28 -16.19 -1.99 5.47
N VAL A 29 -14.95 -2.18 5.90
CA VAL A 29 -13.88 -1.19 5.77
C VAL A 29 -12.74 -1.69 4.92
N ARG A 30 -11.98 -0.77 4.32
CA ARG A 30 -10.69 -1.06 3.69
C ARG A 30 -9.57 -0.30 4.35
N GLY A 31 -8.47 -1.02 4.48
CA GLY A 31 -7.22 -0.50 4.99
C GLY A 31 -6.02 -1.13 4.30
N GLU A 32 -4.84 -0.62 4.66
CA GLU A 32 -3.55 -1.12 4.23
C GLU A 32 -2.82 -1.67 5.45
N VAL A 33 -2.48 -2.96 5.42
CA VAL A 33 -1.60 -3.56 6.42
C VAL A 33 -0.16 -3.23 6.04
N PHE A 34 0.60 -2.72 6.99
CA PHE A 34 1.98 -2.33 6.80
C PHE A 34 2.86 -2.81 7.96
N ILE A 35 4.16 -2.62 7.80
CA ILE A 35 5.14 -2.80 8.86
C ILE A 35 5.97 -1.53 8.98
N SER A 36 6.29 -1.12 10.20
CA SER A 36 7.14 0.04 10.46
C SER A 36 8.56 -0.20 9.93
N LYS A 37 9.29 0.86 9.57
CA LYS A 37 10.71 0.80 9.19
C LYS A 37 11.54 0.10 10.28
N LYS A 38 11.25 0.41 11.55
CA LYS A 38 11.91 -0.19 12.71
C LYS A 38 11.66 -1.69 12.83
N ASP A 39 10.39 -2.13 12.75
CA ASP A 39 10.05 -3.55 12.88
C ASP A 39 10.51 -4.34 11.65
N PHE A 40 10.54 -3.72 10.47
CA PHE A 40 11.13 -4.32 9.26
C PHE A 40 12.62 -4.60 9.42
N ILE A 41 13.40 -3.63 9.91
CA ILE A 41 14.83 -3.82 10.20
C ILE A 41 15.00 -4.98 11.17
N LYS A 42 14.28 -4.94 12.29
CA LYS A 42 14.34 -5.98 13.32
C LYS A 42 14.03 -7.38 12.78
N ILE A 43 12.99 -7.50 11.95
CA ILE A 43 12.63 -8.79 11.35
C ILE A 43 13.74 -9.29 10.45
N ASN A 44 14.37 -8.43 9.65
CA ASN A 44 15.48 -8.85 8.80
C ASN A 44 16.71 -9.26 9.63
N GLU A 45 17.02 -8.59 10.73
CA GLU A 45 18.07 -9.02 11.68
C GLU A 45 17.77 -10.43 12.24
N GLU A 46 16.52 -10.71 12.61
CA GLU A 46 16.08 -12.03 13.08
C GLU A 46 16.19 -13.10 11.97
N GLN A 47 15.82 -12.77 10.72
CA GLN A 47 15.96 -13.66 9.58
C GLN A 47 17.44 -13.97 9.29
N GLU A 48 18.32 -12.96 9.34
CA GLU A 48 19.76 -13.10 9.13
C GLU A 48 20.39 -14.02 10.18
N ALA A 49 20.09 -13.78 11.46
CA ALA A 49 20.56 -14.61 12.57
C ALA A 49 20.09 -16.07 12.46
N ALA A 50 18.92 -16.30 11.85
CA ALA A 50 18.37 -17.63 11.60
C ALA A 50 18.84 -18.26 10.27
N GLY A 51 19.70 -17.58 9.49
CA GLY A 51 20.15 -18.05 8.17
C GLY A 51 19.03 -18.12 7.12
N GLN A 52 17.96 -17.35 7.31
CA GLN A 52 16.79 -17.31 6.43
C GLN A 52 16.90 -16.18 5.39
N GLN A 53 16.10 -16.29 4.34
CA GLN A 53 16.01 -15.24 3.34
C GLN A 53 15.47 -13.93 3.94
N LEU A 54 16.14 -12.83 3.64
CA LEU A 54 15.72 -11.48 4.05
C LEU A 54 14.56 -10.99 3.18
N PHE A 55 13.70 -10.18 3.78
CA PHE A 55 12.68 -9.45 3.04
C PHE A 55 13.30 -8.28 2.28
N ALA A 56 12.94 -8.15 1.00
CA ALA A 56 13.44 -7.09 0.14
C ALA A 56 12.97 -5.69 0.59
N ASN A 57 11.69 -5.55 0.94
CA ASN A 57 11.10 -4.27 1.33
C ASN A 57 9.95 -4.47 2.34
N PRO A 58 9.53 -3.42 3.06
CA PRO A 58 8.43 -3.47 4.01
C PRO A 58 7.12 -4.03 3.44
N ARG A 59 6.79 -3.73 2.17
CA ARG A 59 5.58 -4.25 1.51
C ARG A 59 5.60 -5.77 1.41
N ASN A 60 6.72 -6.34 0.98
CA ASN A 60 6.90 -7.79 0.89
C ASN A 60 6.91 -8.44 2.27
N ALA A 61 7.53 -7.80 3.27
CA ALA A 61 7.52 -8.26 4.64
C ALA A 61 6.11 -8.30 5.23
N ALA A 62 5.32 -7.25 5.06
CA ALA A 62 3.93 -7.18 5.51
C ALA A 62 3.07 -8.26 4.83
N ALA A 63 3.15 -8.38 3.50
CA ALA A 63 2.38 -9.36 2.74
C ALA A 63 2.74 -10.81 3.13
N GLY A 64 4.03 -11.13 3.22
CA GLY A 64 4.50 -12.47 3.62
C GLY A 64 4.15 -12.80 5.07
N SER A 65 4.19 -11.81 5.96
CA SER A 65 3.83 -11.96 7.38
C SER A 65 2.33 -12.15 7.57
N LEU A 66 1.49 -11.49 6.76
CA LEU A 66 0.03 -11.59 6.88
C LEU A 66 -0.52 -12.92 6.32
N ARG A 67 0.22 -13.61 5.46
CA ARG A 67 -0.20 -14.87 4.82
C ARG A 67 0.40 -16.13 5.46
N GLN A 68 0.83 -16.04 6.71
CA GLN A 68 1.34 -17.20 7.45
C GLN A 68 0.20 -18.18 7.78
N LEU A 69 0.47 -19.48 7.72
CA LEU A 69 -0.50 -20.50 8.12
C LEU A 69 -0.77 -20.48 9.62
N ASP A 70 0.26 -20.23 10.43
CA ASP A 70 0.14 -20.06 11.87
C ASP A 70 0.06 -18.56 12.24
N PRO A 71 -1.09 -18.07 12.76
CA PRO A 71 -1.25 -16.69 13.17
C PRO A 71 -0.24 -16.25 14.25
N LYS A 72 0.32 -17.18 15.04
CA LYS A 72 1.36 -16.85 16.02
C LYS A 72 2.58 -16.25 15.36
N VAL A 73 2.95 -16.73 14.17
CA VAL A 73 4.05 -16.15 13.38
C VAL A 73 3.70 -14.72 13.00
N THR A 74 2.50 -14.45 12.48
CA THR A 74 2.06 -13.08 12.17
C THR A 74 2.11 -12.16 13.40
N SER A 75 1.68 -12.64 14.56
CA SER A 75 1.66 -11.85 15.80
C SER A 75 3.05 -11.37 16.23
N GLN A 76 4.10 -12.14 15.94
CA GLN A 76 5.49 -11.79 16.25
C GLN A 76 6.04 -10.71 15.32
N ARG A 77 5.49 -10.60 14.10
CA ARG A 77 5.93 -9.66 13.05
C ARG A 77 5.44 -8.23 13.26
N LYS A 78 4.64 -7.98 14.30
CA LYS A 78 4.15 -6.65 14.74
C LYS A 78 3.59 -5.80 13.59
N LEU A 79 2.76 -6.42 12.76
CA LEU A 79 2.05 -5.70 11.71
C LEU A 79 1.11 -4.65 12.31
N ASP A 80 0.86 -3.62 11.52
CA ASP A 80 -0.05 -2.53 11.84
C ASP A 80 -0.95 -2.25 10.61
N ILE A 81 -2.02 -1.48 10.78
CA ILE A 81 -2.97 -1.20 9.71
C ILE A 81 -3.47 0.24 9.78
N PHE A 82 -3.68 0.84 8.61
CA PHE A 82 -4.45 2.07 8.46
C PHE A 82 -5.74 1.79 7.72
N ILE A 83 -6.87 2.16 8.31
CA ILE A 83 -8.16 2.15 7.64
C ILE A 83 -8.34 3.49 6.91
N PHE A 84 -8.74 3.44 5.64
CA PHE A 84 -8.84 4.63 4.79
C PHE A 84 -10.14 4.73 3.98
N ASN A 85 -11.05 3.77 4.13
CA ASN A 85 -12.34 3.81 3.42
C ASN A 85 -13.41 2.93 4.08
N ILE A 86 -14.64 3.45 4.16
CA ILE A 86 -15.84 2.63 4.36
C ILE A 86 -16.32 2.18 2.97
N GLN A 87 -16.47 0.88 2.77
CA GLN A 87 -17.06 0.32 1.55
C GLN A 87 -18.57 0.18 1.64
N ARG A 88 -19.03 -0.30 2.80
CA ARG A 88 -20.44 -0.52 3.08
C ARG A 88 -20.69 -0.26 4.54
N ILE A 89 -21.81 0.37 4.86
CA ILE A 89 -22.26 0.60 6.22
C ILE A 89 -23.78 0.62 6.21
N GLU A 90 -24.38 0.07 7.27
CA GLU A 90 -25.81 0.15 7.53
C GLU A 90 -26.04 0.86 8.87
N GLY A 91 -27.09 1.68 8.94
CA GLY A 91 -27.46 2.45 10.14
C GLY A 91 -26.84 3.85 10.24
N GLU A 92 -25.92 4.21 9.34
CA GLU A 92 -25.26 5.52 9.31
C GLU A 92 -25.13 6.05 7.88
N SER A 93 -25.07 7.37 7.73
CA SER A 93 -24.90 8.06 6.45
C SER A 93 -23.95 9.25 6.61
N PHE A 94 -23.20 9.56 5.55
CA PHE A 94 -22.22 10.64 5.54
C PHE A 94 -22.32 11.41 4.23
N GLU A 95 -21.94 12.69 4.25
CA GLU A 95 -21.87 13.53 3.06
C GLU A 95 -20.45 13.59 2.50
N THR A 96 -19.45 13.48 3.37
CA THR A 96 -18.03 13.62 3.00
C THR A 96 -17.19 12.43 3.42
N HIS A 97 -16.11 12.17 2.67
CA HIS A 97 -15.13 11.16 3.03
C HIS A 97 -14.38 11.51 4.32
N SER A 98 -14.11 12.80 4.56
CA SER A 98 -13.55 13.26 5.83
C SER A 98 -14.41 12.83 7.03
N GLU A 99 -15.74 12.96 6.95
CA GLU A 99 -16.64 12.47 8.01
C GLU A 99 -16.51 10.97 8.21
N THR A 100 -16.42 10.17 7.13
CA THR A 100 -16.21 8.72 7.26
C THR A 100 -14.91 8.37 7.98
N LEU A 101 -13.84 9.16 7.78
CA LEU A 101 -12.56 8.93 8.44
C LEU A 101 -12.62 9.31 9.93
N GLU A 102 -13.28 10.41 10.28
CA GLU A 102 -13.50 10.77 11.68
C GLU A 102 -14.37 9.73 12.40
N PHE A 103 -15.45 9.27 11.77
CA PHE A 103 -16.30 8.22 12.32
C PHE A 103 -15.53 6.91 12.57
N LEU A 104 -14.65 6.52 11.65
CA LEU A 104 -13.77 5.36 11.84
C LEU A 104 -12.83 5.52 13.04
N LYS A 105 -12.29 6.73 13.28
CA LYS A 105 -11.50 7.01 14.49
C LYS A 105 -12.34 6.86 15.75
N GLU A 106 -13.57 7.38 15.75
CA GLU A 106 -14.50 7.27 16.88
C GLU A 106 -14.78 5.80 17.22
N LEU A 107 -14.98 4.96 16.21
CA LEU A 107 -15.15 3.51 16.37
C LEU A 107 -13.90 2.77 16.90
N GLY A 108 -12.74 3.43 16.91
CA GLY A 108 -11.48 2.88 17.43
C GLY A 108 -10.54 2.35 16.37
N PHE A 109 -10.82 2.57 15.08
CA PHE A 109 -9.87 2.22 14.02
C PHE A 109 -8.71 3.21 13.98
N LYS A 110 -7.52 2.70 13.71
CA LYS A 110 -6.38 3.51 13.30
C LYS A 110 -6.57 3.94 11.86
N VAL A 111 -6.87 5.22 11.61
CA VAL A 111 -6.99 5.76 10.25
C VAL A 111 -5.67 6.32 9.74
N SER A 112 -5.53 6.43 8.41
CA SER A 112 -4.34 7.02 7.78
C SER A 112 -4.00 8.38 8.42
N PRO A 113 -2.76 8.58 8.89
CA PRO A 113 -2.37 9.82 9.54
C PRO A 113 -2.23 10.91 8.49
N GLY A 114 -2.37 12.17 8.91
CA GLY A 114 -2.01 13.32 8.09
C GLY A 114 -2.85 13.52 6.82
N TYR A 115 -4.09 13.03 6.74
CA TYR A 115 -4.97 13.47 5.66
C TYR A 115 -5.39 14.93 5.86
N LYS A 116 -5.57 15.64 4.75
CA LYS A 116 -5.99 17.04 4.75
C LYS A 116 -7.11 17.26 3.74
N VAL A 117 -8.18 17.90 4.18
CA VAL A 117 -9.22 18.39 3.27
C VAL A 117 -8.69 19.65 2.57
N CYS A 118 -8.55 19.57 1.25
CA CYS A 118 -7.98 20.64 0.43
C CYS A 118 -9.08 21.27 -0.43
N GLN A 119 -9.03 22.60 -0.58
CA GLN A 119 -9.92 23.34 -1.47
C GLN A 119 -9.15 23.78 -2.72
N GLY A 120 -9.52 23.22 -3.87
CA GLY A 120 -8.88 23.51 -5.15
C GLY A 120 -7.55 22.78 -5.37
N ILE A 121 -7.09 22.78 -6.62
CA ILE A 121 -5.93 21.99 -7.06
C ILE A 121 -4.60 22.48 -6.47
N ASN A 122 -4.46 23.79 -6.22
CA ASN A 122 -3.24 24.35 -5.65
C ASN A 122 -3.00 23.83 -4.22
N ALA A 123 -4.03 23.83 -3.37
CA ALA A 123 -3.93 23.28 -2.02
C ALA A 123 -3.65 21.76 -2.03
N VAL A 124 -4.20 21.03 -3.01
CA VAL A 124 -3.88 19.62 -3.23
C VAL A 124 -2.40 19.44 -3.60
N TRP A 125 -1.88 20.29 -4.49
CA TRP A 125 -0.49 20.22 -4.93
C TRP A 125 0.49 20.55 -3.80
N GLU A 126 0.21 21.58 -3.01
CA GLU A 126 0.98 21.92 -1.81
C GLU A 126 1.04 20.74 -0.83
N GLU A 127 -0.09 20.07 -0.60
CA GLU A 127 -0.14 18.91 0.29
C GLU A 127 0.62 17.70 -0.27
N ILE A 128 0.57 17.48 -1.59
CA ILE A 128 1.38 16.45 -2.25
C ILE A 128 2.88 16.74 -2.05
N ASN A 129 3.33 17.98 -2.19
CA ASN A 129 4.74 18.33 -1.99
C ASN A 129 5.15 18.14 -0.52
N ARG A 130 4.33 18.62 0.42
CA ARG A 130 4.57 18.46 1.86
C ARG A 130 4.73 16.99 2.26
N ILE A 131 3.81 16.12 1.81
CA ILE A 131 3.90 14.67 2.05
C ILE A 131 5.19 14.10 1.42
N GLY A 132 5.57 14.58 0.24
CA GLY A 132 6.78 14.14 -0.47
C GLY A 132 8.08 14.53 0.23
N GLU A 133 8.11 15.67 0.90
CA GLU A 133 9.23 16.16 1.71
C GLU A 133 9.34 15.37 3.02
N GLU A 134 8.21 15.15 3.71
CA GLU A 134 8.18 14.48 5.02
C GLU A 134 8.24 12.94 4.95
N ARG A 135 8.05 12.32 3.77
CA ARG A 135 8.00 10.85 3.62
C ARG A 135 9.22 10.12 4.18
N GLY A 136 10.38 10.77 4.18
CA GLY A 136 11.63 10.22 4.71
C GLY A 136 11.56 9.97 6.22
N ASP A 137 10.84 10.85 6.94
CA ASP A 137 10.79 10.90 8.40
C ASP A 137 9.66 10.05 8.98
N MET A 138 8.72 9.59 8.14
CA MET A 138 7.62 8.73 8.57
C MET A 138 8.13 7.37 9.06
N ASP A 139 7.47 6.80 10.07
CA ASP A 139 7.78 5.47 10.60
C ASP A 139 7.49 4.32 9.63
N PHE A 140 6.86 4.61 8.49
CA PHE A 140 6.49 3.64 7.46
C PHE A 140 6.84 4.20 6.08
N GLU A 141 6.98 3.32 5.10
CA GLU A 141 7.23 3.72 3.72
C GLU A 141 5.93 4.08 3.00
N ILE A 142 5.97 5.15 2.22
CA ILE A 142 4.94 5.51 1.26
C ILE A 142 5.57 5.68 -0.12
N ASP A 143 4.84 5.31 -1.17
CA ASP A 143 5.27 5.45 -2.57
C ASP A 143 4.53 6.56 -3.32
N GLY A 144 3.68 7.31 -2.62
CA GLY A 144 2.83 8.33 -3.21
C GLY A 144 1.82 8.92 -2.23
N ALA A 145 1.05 9.87 -2.75
CA ALA A 145 -0.14 10.44 -2.10
C ALA A 145 -1.40 10.04 -2.89
N VAL A 146 -2.54 9.91 -2.20
CA VAL A 146 -3.82 9.60 -2.83
C VAL A 146 -4.74 10.81 -2.75
N VAL A 147 -5.09 11.38 -3.90
CA VAL A 147 -6.07 12.46 -3.99
C VAL A 147 -7.44 11.84 -4.21
N LYS A 148 -8.43 12.24 -3.39
CA LYS A 148 -9.82 11.77 -3.51
C LYS A 148 -10.77 12.95 -3.47
N VAL A 149 -11.80 12.93 -4.30
CA VAL A 149 -12.94 13.85 -4.19
C VAL A 149 -13.60 13.65 -2.83
N ASN A 150 -13.85 14.73 -2.08
CA ASN A 150 -14.33 14.62 -0.71
C ASN A 150 -15.83 14.31 -0.62
N SER A 151 -16.67 14.91 -1.47
CA SER A 151 -18.12 14.66 -1.45
C SER A 151 -18.45 13.24 -1.93
N LEU A 152 -19.17 12.47 -1.13
CA LEU A 152 -19.58 11.10 -1.47
C LEU A 152 -20.59 11.08 -2.61
N ARG A 153 -21.54 12.03 -2.62
CA ARG A 153 -22.46 12.23 -3.76
C ARG A 153 -21.72 12.47 -5.07
N GLN A 154 -20.64 13.25 -5.06
CA GLN A 154 -19.83 13.45 -6.27
C GLN A 154 -19.09 12.18 -6.69
N ARG A 155 -18.67 11.32 -5.75
CA ARG A 155 -18.06 10.03 -6.08
C ARG A 155 -19.03 9.11 -6.81
N GLU A 156 -20.29 9.07 -6.38
CA GLU A 156 -21.35 8.30 -7.04
C GLU A 156 -21.57 8.78 -8.48
N LEU A 157 -21.69 10.10 -8.67
CA LEU A 157 -21.86 10.70 -10.00
C LEU A 157 -20.67 10.43 -10.93
N LEU A 158 -19.44 10.50 -10.40
CA LEU A 158 -18.23 10.21 -11.16
C LEU A 158 -18.09 8.71 -11.48
N GLY A 159 -18.55 7.84 -10.59
CA GLY A 159 -18.50 6.39 -10.77
C GLY A 159 -17.08 5.83 -10.94
N SER A 160 -16.98 4.70 -11.64
CA SER A 160 -15.73 3.98 -11.86
C SER A 160 -15.60 3.46 -13.29
N THR A 161 -14.35 3.23 -13.70
CA THR A 161 -14.03 2.38 -14.86
C THR A 161 -13.97 0.91 -14.42
N ILE A 162 -13.69 0.00 -15.35
CA ILE A 162 -13.46 -1.43 -15.05
C ILE A 162 -12.32 -1.62 -14.03
N LYS A 163 -11.32 -0.73 -14.03
CA LYS A 163 -10.08 -0.91 -13.26
C LYS A 163 -9.96 0.02 -12.06
N ALA A 164 -10.55 1.21 -12.09
CA ALA A 164 -10.31 2.25 -11.10
C ALA A 164 -11.49 3.24 -10.96
N PRO A 165 -11.71 3.82 -9.77
CA PRO A 165 -12.65 4.92 -9.58
C PRO A 165 -12.23 6.17 -10.37
N ARG A 166 -13.20 6.98 -10.81
CA ARG A 166 -12.92 8.27 -11.47
C ARG A 166 -12.70 9.42 -10.48
N TRP A 167 -13.02 9.20 -9.22
CA TRP A 167 -12.98 10.19 -8.14
C TRP A 167 -11.71 10.13 -7.28
N ALA A 168 -10.76 9.24 -7.61
CA ALA A 168 -9.49 9.15 -6.91
C ALA A 168 -8.33 8.86 -7.86
N VAL A 169 -7.15 9.40 -7.52
CA VAL A 169 -5.90 9.19 -8.24
C VAL A 169 -4.75 9.05 -7.25
N ALA A 170 -3.81 8.15 -7.55
CA ALA A 170 -2.56 8.02 -6.81
C ALA A 170 -1.47 8.83 -7.54
N TYR A 171 -0.94 9.85 -6.86
CA TYR A 171 0.27 10.55 -7.28
C TYR A 171 1.47 9.77 -6.77
N LYS A 172 2.28 9.20 -7.66
CA LYS A 172 3.49 8.47 -7.30
C LYS A 172 4.68 9.42 -7.26
N TYR A 173 5.41 9.42 -6.16
CA TYR A 173 6.66 10.17 -6.10
C TYR A 173 7.72 9.50 -6.99
N PRO A 174 8.68 10.28 -7.54
CA PRO A 174 9.79 9.70 -8.28
C PRO A 174 10.45 8.57 -7.49
N ALA A 175 10.56 7.41 -8.15
CA ALA A 175 11.26 6.27 -7.58
C ALA A 175 12.75 6.58 -7.46
N GLU A 176 13.43 5.87 -6.56
CA GLU A 176 14.88 5.89 -6.50
C GLU A 176 15.48 5.51 -7.87
N ILE A 177 16.46 6.28 -8.34
CA ILE A 177 17.17 6.02 -9.60
C ILE A 177 18.58 5.55 -9.25
N LYS A 178 19.04 4.47 -9.90
CA LYS A 178 20.42 3.96 -9.79
C LYS A 178 20.97 3.65 -11.16
N GLU A 179 22.25 3.91 -11.33
CA GLU A 179 23.00 3.52 -12.52
C GLU A 179 23.55 2.10 -12.37
N THR A 180 23.60 1.36 -13.48
CA THR A 180 24.18 0.02 -13.55
C THR A 180 24.71 -0.27 -14.96
N ILE A 181 25.50 -1.33 -15.11
CA ILE A 181 26.09 -1.74 -16.38
C ILE A 181 25.27 -2.90 -16.96
N VAL A 182 24.73 -2.71 -18.17
CA VAL A 182 24.11 -3.78 -18.96
C VAL A 182 25.19 -4.75 -19.42
N LYS A 183 25.06 -6.03 -19.04
CA LYS A 183 25.98 -7.11 -19.41
C LYS A 183 25.52 -7.85 -20.65
N GLN A 184 24.22 -8.07 -20.77
CA GLN A 184 23.64 -8.86 -21.83
C GLN A 184 22.19 -8.41 -22.10
N ILE A 185 21.75 -8.56 -23.34
CA ILE A 185 20.34 -8.50 -23.70
C ILE A 185 19.90 -9.92 -24.08
N SER A 186 18.87 -10.41 -23.39
CA SER A 186 18.21 -11.69 -23.68
C SER A 186 16.84 -11.43 -24.31
N VAL A 187 16.33 -12.36 -25.12
CA VAL A 187 15.02 -12.21 -25.77
C VAL A 187 14.11 -13.34 -25.31
N ASN A 188 12.97 -12.98 -24.72
CA ASN A 188 11.92 -13.92 -24.35
C ASN A 188 10.84 -13.96 -25.44
N VAL A 189 10.42 -15.17 -25.81
CA VAL A 189 9.28 -15.38 -26.72
C VAL A 189 8.01 -15.56 -25.89
N GLY A 190 7.09 -14.60 -25.98
CA GLY A 190 5.79 -14.67 -25.32
C GLY A 190 4.88 -15.74 -25.94
N ARG A 191 3.79 -16.10 -25.25
CA ARG A 191 2.81 -17.10 -25.73
C ARG A 191 2.18 -16.77 -27.09
N THR A 192 2.16 -15.49 -27.45
CA THR A 192 1.64 -14.98 -28.73
C THR A 192 2.73 -14.78 -29.78
N GLY A 193 3.96 -15.23 -29.54
CA GLY A 193 5.11 -15.04 -30.43
C GLY A 193 5.81 -13.69 -30.31
N VAL A 194 5.34 -12.79 -29.44
CA VAL A 194 5.97 -11.48 -29.20
C VAL A 194 7.37 -11.66 -28.62
N LEU A 195 8.37 -11.02 -29.23
CA LEU A 195 9.76 -11.01 -28.78
C LEU A 195 9.97 -9.86 -27.79
N THR A 196 10.22 -10.16 -26.53
CA THR A 196 10.45 -9.15 -25.48
C THR A 196 11.93 -9.11 -25.10
N PRO A 197 12.66 -8.03 -25.44
CA PRO A 197 14.03 -7.85 -24.98
C PRO A 197 14.09 -7.56 -23.47
N ILE A 198 15.03 -8.22 -22.80
CA ILE A 198 15.30 -8.11 -21.37
C ILE A 198 16.78 -7.80 -21.19
N ALA A 199 17.08 -6.64 -20.61
CA ALA A 199 18.41 -6.30 -20.16
C ALA A 199 18.75 -7.10 -18.89
N VAL A 200 19.93 -7.72 -18.89
CA VAL A 200 20.58 -8.33 -17.73
C VAL A 200 21.77 -7.46 -17.38
N PHE A 201 21.83 -6.99 -16.14
CA PHE A 201 22.81 -6.00 -15.68
C PHE A 201 23.38 -6.35 -14.31
N ASP A 202 24.46 -5.65 -13.92
CA ASP A 202 25.02 -5.74 -12.58
C ASP A 202 23.93 -5.43 -11.53
N SER A 203 23.85 -6.27 -10.50
CA SER A 203 22.77 -6.17 -9.51
C SER A 203 22.81 -4.84 -8.79
N VAL A 204 21.69 -4.11 -8.80
CA VAL A 204 21.52 -2.86 -8.06
C VAL A 204 20.40 -2.97 -7.03
N ARG A 205 20.57 -2.28 -5.90
CA ARG A 205 19.53 -2.18 -4.87
C ARG A 205 18.68 -0.94 -5.16
N LEU A 206 17.38 -1.15 -5.35
CA LEU A 206 16.37 -0.13 -5.66
C LEU A 206 15.15 -0.34 -4.75
N ALA A 207 14.80 0.67 -3.95
CA ALA A 207 13.65 0.60 -3.03
C ALA A 207 13.64 -0.71 -2.21
N GLY A 208 14.80 -1.06 -1.64
CA GLY A 208 15.03 -2.27 -0.84
C GLY A 208 15.23 -3.57 -1.64
N SER A 209 14.77 -3.64 -2.89
CA SER A 209 14.87 -4.84 -3.73
C SER A 209 16.17 -4.87 -4.54
N THR A 210 16.77 -6.06 -4.68
CA THR A 210 17.87 -6.27 -5.64
C THR A 210 17.29 -6.55 -7.02
N VAL A 211 17.61 -5.70 -8.00
CA VAL A 211 17.18 -5.80 -9.38
C VAL A 211 18.41 -6.07 -10.25
N SER A 212 18.32 -7.09 -11.11
CA SER A 212 19.38 -7.46 -12.07
C SER A 212 18.86 -7.64 -13.49
N ARG A 213 17.54 -7.44 -13.68
CA ARG A 213 16.86 -7.58 -14.96
C ARG A 213 15.79 -6.51 -15.11
N ALA A 214 15.65 -5.97 -16.32
CA ALA A 214 14.55 -5.07 -16.69
C ALA A 214 14.13 -5.33 -18.14
N THR A 215 12.84 -5.16 -18.43
CA THR A 215 12.35 -5.17 -19.81
C THR A 215 12.85 -3.91 -20.53
N LEU A 216 13.26 -4.06 -21.79
CA LEU A 216 13.55 -2.94 -22.69
C LEU A 216 12.32 -2.58 -23.53
N HIS A 217 11.13 -2.97 -23.08
CA HIS A 217 9.87 -2.87 -23.81
C HIS A 217 9.95 -3.59 -25.15
N ASN A 218 10.09 -2.86 -26.25
CA ASN A 218 10.15 -3.37 -27.62
C ASN A 218 11.25 -2.63 -28.39
N MET A 219 11.67 -3.17 -29.54
CA MET A 219 12.35 -2.32 -30.53
C MET A 219 11.33 -1.33 -31.07
N ASP A 220 11.52 -0.05 -30.78
CA ASP A 220 10.83 1.01 -31.52
C ASP A 220 11.44 1.07 -32.94
N ILE A 221 10.59 1.14 -33.96
CA ILE A 221 10.97 1.29 -35.38
C ILE A 221 11.22 2.77 -35.69
#